data_AF-A0A359LR66-F1
#
_entry.id   AF-A0A359LR66-F1
#
_cell.length_a   1.000
_cell.length_b   1.000
_cell.length_c   1.000
_cell.angle_alpha   90.00
_cell.angle_beta   90.00
_cell.angle_gamma   90.00
#
_symmetry.space_group_name_H-M   'P 1'
#
loop_
_entity.id
_entity.type
_entity.pdbx_description
1 polymer ?
#
loop_
_entity_poly.entity_id
_entity_poly.type
_entity_poly.pdbx_seq_one_letter_code
_entity_poly.pdbx_strand_id
1 'polypeptide(L)'
;MTVSRRIFCAAALAATTAPARGEAPVRAITKGPKHHWFGYYDKLQFDPSGRFVLANEVDFEHRSPRAADEIRVGMVDLGDGDRWTELGRSKAWNWQQGCMLQWLPGSRDEVIWNDRVDGAFVCHIVNVKSGRRRTLPAPIYSVSPDGGWAVYPDFRRLNQTRPGYGYAGIPDPFEAELAPEQSGLWRLDLKTG
;
A
#
# COMPACT_ATOMS: atom_id res chain seq x y z
N MET A 1 36.61 -40.29 -10.67
CA MET A 1 37.37 -39.12 -10.21
C MET A 1 36.41 -38.17 -9.52
N THR A 2 36.44 -38.13 -8.19
CA THR A 2 35.46 -37.37 -7.39
C THR A 2 36.06 -36.01 -7.08
N VAL A 3 35.59 -34.96 -7.76
CA VAL A 3 36.04 -33.59 -7.51
C VAL A 3 35.42 -33.11 -6.20
N SER A 4 36.26 -32.86 -5.20
CA SER A 4 35.86 -32.33 -3.90
C SER A 4 35.34 -30.90 -4.01
N ARG A 5 34.22 -30.62 -3.34
CA ARG A 5 33.51 -29.32 -3.25
C ARG A 5 34.41 -28.15 -2.82
N ARG A 6 35.60 -28.42 -2.28
CA ARG A 6 36.59 -27.41 -1.86
C ARG A 6 37.42 -26.81 -2.99
N ILE A 7 37.52 -27.48 -4.14
CA ILE A 7 38.28 -26.96 -5.30
C ILE A 7 37.46 -25.91 -6.07
N PHE A 8 36.13 -25.99 -6.02
CA PHE A 8 35.24 -25.03 -6.70
C PHE A 8 35.26 -23.62 -6.09
N CYS A 9 35.60 -23.49 -4.81
CA CYS A 9 35.63 -22.18 -4.13
C CYS A 9 36.94 -21.40 -4.30
N ALA A 10 38.02 -22.02 -4.78
CA ALA A 10 39.33 -21.35 -4.88
C ALA A 10 39.53 -20.56 -6.18
N ALA A 11 38.70 -20.76 -7.22
CA ALA A 11 38.82 -20.08 -8.51
C ALA A 11 38.03 -18.77 -8.63
N ALA A 12 37.30 -18.35 -7.59
CA ALA A 12 36.48 -17.13 -7.60
C ALA A 12 37.12 -15.92 -6.89
N LEU A 13 38.38 -16.02 -6.46
CA LEU A 13 39.09 -14.95 -5.73
C LEU A 13 39.96 -14.02 -6.61
N ALA A 14 39.61 -13.91 -7.88
CA ALA A 14 40.14 -12.84 -8.75
C ALA A 14 39.00 -12.13 -9.49
N ALA A 15 37.96 -11.75 -8.74
CA ALA A 15 37.04 -10.72 -9.21
C ALA A 15 37.76 -9.37 -9.02
N THR A 16 38.15 -8.79 -10.16
CA THR A 16 38.63 -7.43 -10.27
C THR A 16 37.71 -6.48 -9.51
N THR A 17 38.29 -5.65 -8.64
CA THR A 17 37.56 -4.55 -8.00
C THR A 17 37.13 -3.58 -9.10
N ALA A 18 35.92 -3.77 -9.62
CA ALA A 18 35.26 -2.73 -10.39
C ALA A 18 35.23 -1.47 -9.50
N PRO A 19 35.55 -0.28 -10.03
CA PRO A 19 35.44 0.95 -9.26
C PRO A 19 34.01 1.04 -8.71
N ALA A 20 33.89 1.39 -7.42
CA ALA A 20 32.60 1.59 -6.78
C ALA A 20 31.78 2.56 -7.64
N ARG A 21 30.70 2.06 -8.25
CA ARG A 21 29.71 2.91 -8.91
C ARG A 21 29.24 3.91 -7.84
N GLY A 22 29.42 5.21 -8.10
CA GLY A 22 28.95 6.25 -7.18
C GLY A 22 27.48 6.01 -6.81
N GLU A 23 27.15 6.18 -5.54
CA GLU A 23 25.79 5.99 -5.04
C GLU A 23 24.83 6.92 -5.80
N ALA A 24 23.65 6.41 -6.16
CA ALA A 24 22.62 7.25 -6.75
C ALA A 24 22.26 8.37 -5.75
N PRO A 25 22.07 9.61 -6.19
CA PRO A 25 21.74 10.70 -5.28
C PRO A 25 20.42 10.41 -4.56
N VAL A 26 20.42 10.53 -3.23
CA VAL A 26 19.25 10.35 -2.37
C VAL A 26 18.87 11.70 -1.76
N ARG A 27 17.56 12.02 -1.74
CA ARG A 27 17.03 13.16 -0.99
C ARG A 27 15.69 12.81 -0.33
N ALA A 28 15.40 13.44 0.80
CA ALA A 28 14.07 13.38 1.40
C ALA A 28 13.07 14.22 0.60
N ILE A 29 11.84 13.71 0.44
CA ILE A 29 10.71 14.38 -0.23
C ILE A 29 9.56 14.70 0.75
N THR A 30 9.72 14.35 2.03
CA THR A 30 8.78 14.67 3.10
C THR A 30 9.56 15.22 4.29
N LYS A 31 8.86 15.89 5.20
CA LYS A 31 9.45 16.54 6.38
C LYS A 31 8.62 16.22 7.61
N GLY A 32 9.28 16.13 8.77
CA GLY A 32 8.61 15.98 10.06
C GLY A 32 7.80 17.22 10.47
N PRO A 33 7.09 17.18 11.61
CA PRO A 33 7.24 16.21 12.69
C PRO A 33 6.48 14.89 12.48
N LYS A 34 5.67 14.78 11.42
CA LYS A 34 4.85 13.59 11.13
C LYS A 34 5.62 12.54 10.32
N HIS A 35 5.21 11.29 10.46
CA HIS A 35 5.82 10.14 9.79
C HIS A 35 5.12 9.88 8.45
N HIS A 36 5.91 9.65 7.41
CA HIS A 36 5.42 9.44 6.05
C HIS A 36 5.93 8.13 5.46
N TRP A 37 5.06 7.36 4.81
CA TRP A 37 5.42 6.10 4.14
C TRP A 37 4.38 5.73 3.08
N PHE A 38 4.73 4.92 2.06
CA PHE A 38 3.80 4.55 1.00
C PHE A 38 3.09 3.21 1.22
N GLY A 39 3.76 2.23 1.84
CA GLY A 39 3.15 0.94 2.19
C GLY A 39 3.02 -0.02 1.00
N TYR A 40 3.45 -1.26 1.23
CA TYR A 40 3.44 -2.38 0.28
C TYR A 40 4.27 -2.19 -1.01
N TYR A 41 4.45 -3.29 -1.72
CA TYR A 41 5.06 -3.36 -3.05
C TYR A 41 3.96 -3.57 -4.11
N ASP A 42 4.33 -3.49 -5.39
CA ASP A 42 3.42 -3.65 -6.55
C ASP A 42 2.20 -2.70 -6.50
N LYS A 43 2.40 -1.49 -5.97
CA LYS A 43 1.44 -0.39 -5.99
C LYS A 43 2.00 0.76 -6.79
N LEU A 44 1.15 1.40 -7.58
CA LEU A 44 1.54 2.57 -8.37
C LEU A 44 1.68 3.80 -7.45
N GLN A 45 2.90 4.07 -6.98
CA GLN A 45 3.21 5.20 -6.09
C GLN A 45 3.29 6.54 -6.82
N PHE A 46 3.95 6.52 -7.97
CA PHE A 46 4.18 7.69 -8.79
C PHE A 46 3.05 7.82 -9.80
N ASP A 47 2.64 9.05 -10.07
CA ASP A 47 1.77 9.30 -11.21
C ASP A 47 2.52 8.96 -12.52
N PRO A 48 1.81 8.83 -13.65
CA PRO A 48 2.46 8.49 -14.93
C PRO A 48 3.56 9.46 -15.37
N SER A 49 3.58 10.71 -14.89
CA SER A 49 4.65 11.67 -15.18
C SER A 49 5.84 11.60 -14.22
N GLY A 50 5.71 10.91 -13.09
CA GLY A 50 6.73 10.85 -12.05
C GLY A 50 6.83 12.11 -11.19
N ARG A 51 5.87 13.04 -11.28
CA ARG A 51 5.85 14.31 -10.53
C ARG A 51 5.21 14.16 -9.14
N PHE A 52 4.13 13.39 -9.04
CA PHE A 52 3.36 13.24 -7.82
C PHE A 52 3.62 11.88 -7.17
N VAL A 53 4.00 11.90 -5.90
CA VAL A 53 4.34 10.70 -5.13
C VAL A 53 3.32 10.51 -4.02
N LEU A 54 2.59 9.39 -4.04
CA LEU A 54 1.65 9.06 -2.98
C LEU A 54 2.37 8.68 -1.68
N ALA A 55 1.78 9.07 -0.55
CA ALA A 55 2.16 8.59 0.77
C ALA A 55 1.00 8.66 1.77
N ASN A 56 1.17 7.95 2.88
CA ASN A 56 0.39 8.06 4.09
C ASN A 56 1.13 8.99 5.07
N GLU A 57 0.41 9.66 5.96
CA GLU A 57 0.96 10.51 7.03
C GLU A 57 0.29 10.19 8.38
N VAL A 58 1.08 10.08 9.45
CA VAL A 58 0.59 9.80 10.81
C VAL A 58 1.48 10.45 11.89
N ASP A 59 0.91 10.69 13.07
CA ASP A 59 1.57 11.40 14.19
C ASP A 59 2.38 10.48 15.12
N PHE A 60 2.41 9.17 14.88
CA PHE A 60 3.12 8.22 15.74
C PHE A 60 3.75 7.09 14.93
N GLU A 61 4.84 6.54 15.43
CA GLU A 61 5.38 5.24 15.04
C GLU A 61 5.54 4.39 16.33
N HIS A 62 5.98 3.12 16.24
CA HIS A 62 6.24 2.21 17.40
C HIS A 62 5.09 1.36 17.96
N ARG A 63 3.91 1.32 17.34
CA ARG A 63 2.84 0.39 17.77
C ARG A 63 1.90 0.00 16.64
N SER A 64 1.22 -1.12 16.77
CA SER A 64 0.15 -1.50 15.83
C SER A 64 -1.02 -0.50 15.88
N PRO A 65 -1.72 -0.28 14.74
CA PRO A 65 -2.93 0.52 14.71
C PRO A 65 -4.06 -0.12 15.51
N ARG A 66 -4.83 0.72 16.20
CA ARG A 66 -6.08 0.40 16.88
C ARG A 66 -7.24 0.85 16.00
N ALA A 67 -8.44 0.39 16.33
CA ALA A 67 -9.65 0.72 15.58
C ALA A 67 -9.85 2.23 15.37
N ALA A 68 -9.56 3.06 16.37
CA ALA A 68 -9.78 4.50 16.30
C ALA A 68 -8.65 5.27 15.59
N ASP A 69 -7.52 4.63 15.29
CA ASP A 69 -6.39 5.32 14.67
C ASP A 69 -6.65 5.58 13.20
N GLU A 70 -6.29 6.78 12.78
CA GLU A 70 -6.50 7.27 11.43
C GLU A 70 -5.17 7.74 10.85
N ILE A 71 -5.01 7.50 9.55
CA ILE A 71 -3.91 8.04 8.75
C ILE A 71 -4.47 9.06 7.77
N ARG A 72 -3.64 10.03 7.41
CA ARG A 72 -3.90 10.88 6.25
C ARG A 72 -3.34 10.21 5.01
N VAL A 73 -4.03 10.39 3.89
CA VAL A 73 -3.64 9.93 2.56
C VAL A 73 -3.38 11.18 1.73
N GLY A 74 -2.24 11.25 1.07
CA GLY A 74 -1.85 12.43 0.31
C GLY A 74 -0.83 12.15 -0.77
N MET A 75 -0.39 13.24 -1.40
CA MET A 75 0.65 13.22 -2.41
C MET A 75 1.66 14.35 -2.20
N VAL A 76 2.91 14.08 -2.55
CA VAL A 76 4.00 15.06 -2.63
C VAL A 76 4.16 15.52 -4.07
N ASP A 77 4.17 16.82 -4.29
CA ASP A 77 4.47 17.43 -5.60
C ASP A 77 5.97 17.72 -5.72
N LEU A 78 6.70 16.86 -6.44
CA LEU A 78 8.14 17.02 -6.65
C LEU A 78 8.50 18.23 -7.53
N GLY A 79 7.54 18.74 -8.31
CA GLY A 79 7.71 19.92 -9.15
C GLY A 79 7.43 21.24 -8.43
N ASP A 80 6.93 21.18 -7.19
CA ASP A 80 6.54 22.34 -6.39
C ASP A 80 7.11 22.23 -4.97
N GLY A 81 8.44 22.14 -4.88
CA GLY A 81 9.17 22.18 -3.60
C GLY A 81 8.78 21.09 -2.60
N ASP A 82 8.39 19.91 -3.07
CA ASP A 82 7.89 18.79 -2.27
C ASP A 82 6.63 19.12 -1.47
N ARG A 83 5.73 19.94 -2.04
CA ARG A 83 4.50 20.30 -1.37
C ARG A 83 3.62 19.07 -1.12
N TRP A 84 3.26 18.86 0.14
CA TRP A 84 2.26 17.88 0.56
C TRP A 84 0.84 18.38 0.26
N THR A 85 0.01 17.49 -0.29
CA THR A 85 -1.43 17.72 -0.51
C THR A 85 -2.23 16.56 0.07
N GLU A 86 -3.07 16.82 1.08
CA GLU A 86 -3.99 15.82 1.66
C GLU A 86 -5.14 15.54 0.68
N LEU A 87 -5.38 14.25 0.37
CA LEU A 87 -6.46 13.76 -0.50
C LEU A 87 -7.62 13.18 0.30
N GLY A 88 -7.34 12.69 1.50
CA GLY A 88 -8.32 12.08 2.38
C GLY A 88 -7.67 11.36 3.56
N ARG A 89 -8.42 10.44 4.16
CA ARG A 89 -8.02 9.73 5.38
C ARG A 89 -8.42 8.27 5.31
N SER A 90 -7.87 7.47 6.22
CA SER A 90 -8.24 6.07 6.36
C SER A 90 -8.13 5.56 7.80
N LYS A 91 -9.13 4.78 8.22
CA LYS A 91 -9.12 3.93 9.43
C LYS A 91 -8.86 2.45 9.11
N ALA A 92 -8.70 2.11 7.83
CA ALA A 92 -8.42 0.77 7.34
C ALA A 92 -6.96 0.69 6.88
N TRP A 93 -6.04 0.56 7.84
CA TRP A 93 -4.62 0.56 7.55
C TRP A 93 -3.78 -0.33 8.48
N ASN A 94 -2.58 -0.67 8.01
CA ASN A 94 -1.51 -1.27 8.82
C ASN A 94 -0.14 -0.78 8.31
N TRP A 95 0.93 -1.07 9.05
CA TRP A 95 2.28 -0.62 8.69
C TRP A 95 2.83 -1.25 7.42
N GLN A 96 2.50 -2.52 7.17
CA GLN A 96 3.04 -3.28 6.03
C GLN A 96 2.43 -2.79 4.70
N GLN A 97 1.12 -2.57 4.69
CA GLN A 97 0.34 -2.33 3.49
C GLN A 97 -0.19 -0.90 3.36
N GLY A 98 -0.05 -0.06 4.40
CA GLY A 98 -0.81 1.18 4.49
C GLY A 98 -2.31 0.88 4.36
N CYS A 99 -2.99 1.65 3.52
CA CYS A 99 -4.40 1.45 3.15
C CYS A 99 -4.56 0.96 1.69
N MET A 100 -3.59 0.22 1.14
CA MET A 100 -3.55 -0.20 -0.28
C MET A 100 -3.61 0.98 -1.28
N LEU A 101 -3.06 2.11 -0.86
CA LEU A 101 -2.99 3.36 -1.61
C LEU A 101 -2.23 3.17 -2.92
N GLN A 102 -2.81 3.62 -4.03
CA GLN A 102 -2.15 3.64 -5.34
C GLN A 102 -2.87 4.55 -6.33
N TRP A 103 -2.18 4.98 -7.38
CA TRP A 103 -2.82 5.49 -8.59
C TRP A 103 -3.67 4.40 -9.24
N LEU A 104 -4.85 4.76 -9.74
CA LEU A 104 -5.71 3.83 -10.45
C LEU A 104 -5.10 3.52 -11.83
N PRO A 105 -4.83 2.24 -12.18
CA PRO A 105 -4.29 1.89 -13.49
C PRO A 105 -5.16 2.44 -14.63
N GLY A 106 -4.52 2.98 -15.66
CA GLY A 106 -5.20 3.61 -16.80
C GLY A 106 -5.75 5.01 -16.53
N SER A 107 -5.69 5.52 -15.28
CA SER A 107 -6.07 6.89 -14.95
C SER A 107 -4.86 7.82 -14.84
N ARG A 108 -5.04 9.08 -15.25
CA ARG A 108 -4.03 10.14 -15.06
C ARG A 108 -4.19 10.87 -13.73
N ASP A 109 -5.41 10.89 -13.21
CA ASP A 109 -5.81 11.83 -12.16
C ASP A 109 -6.54 11.13 -11.00
N GLU A 110 -6.76 9.82 -11.03
CA GLU A 110 -7.47 9.12 -9.96
C GLU A 110 -6.56 8.24 -9.11
N VAL A 111 -6.80 8.31 -7.81
CA VAL A 111 -6.13 7.53 -6.76
C VAL A 111 -7.17 6.70 -6.03
N ILE A 112 -6.80 5.48 -5.62
CA ILE A 112 -7.65 4.54 -4.90
C ILE A 112 -7.00 4.09 -3.59
N TRP A 113 -7.78 4.00 -2.51
CA TRP A 113 -7.35 3.46 -1.21
C TRP A 113 -8.52 2.92 -0.39
N ASN A 114 -8.22 2.10 0.63
CA ASN A 114 -9.20 1.53 1.54
C ASN A 114 -9.52 2.45 2.72
N ASP A 115 -10.76 2.41 3.20
CA ASP A 115 -11.18 3.06 4.45
C ASP A 115 -12.18 2.17 5.22
N ARG A 116 -12.55 2.57 6.42
CA ARG A 116 -13.62 1.98 7.22
C ARG A 116 -14.70 3.02 7.52
N VAL A 117 -15.87 2.83 6.92
CA VAL A 117 -17.05 3.71 7.05
C VAL A 117 -18.20 2.89 7.60
N ASP A 118 -18.87 3.40 8.64
CA ASP A 118 -20.08 2.81 9.24
C ASP A 118 -19.97 1.30 9.55
N GLY A 119 -18.79 0.87 10.02
CA GLY A 119 -18.55 -0.53 10.38
C GLY A 119 -18.30 -1.46 9.20
N ALA A 120 -18.09 -0.94 7.99
CA ALA A 120 -17.71 -1.69 6.80
C ALA A 120 -16.37 -1.21 6.23
N PHE A 121 -15.57 -2.13 5.69
CA PHE A 121 -14.43 -1.77 4.86
C PHE A 121 -14.89 -1.39 3.46
N VAL A 122 -14.39 -0.27 2.97
CA VAL A 122 -14.73 0.33 1.67
C VAL A 122 -13.44 0.72 0.96
N CYS A 123 -13.56 1.14 -0.31
CA CYS A 123 -12.49 1.89 -0.96
C CYS A 123 -13.02 3.21 -1.52
N HIS A 124 -12.15 4.21 -1.53
CA HIS A 124 -12.38 5.51 -2.14
C HIS A 124 -11.60 5.62 -3.43
N ILE A 125 -12.22 6.19 -4.45
CA ILE A 125 -11.55 6.62 -5.68
C ILE A 125 -11.73 8.13 -5.78
N VAL A 126 -10.61 8.85 -5.81
CA VAL A 126 -10.59 10.32 -5.79
C VAL A 126 -9.82 10.86 -6.98
N ASN A 127 -10.44 11.81 -7.68
CA ASN A 127 -9.76 12.60 -8.69
C ASN A 127 -8.97 13.73 -8.02
N VAL A 128 -7.64 13.72 -8.16
CA VAL A 128 -6.73 14.63 -7.43
C VAL A 128 -6.83 16.10 -7.88
N LYS A 129 -7.39 16.37 -9.07
CA LYS A 129 -7.56 17.74 -9.59
C LYS A 129 -8.86 18.38 -9.13
N SER A 130 -9.95 17.61 -9.18
CA SER A 130 -11.29 18.11 -8.86
C SER A 130 -11.72 17.85 -7.41
N GLY A 131 -11.05 16.93 -6.71
CA GLY A 131 -11.45 16.45 -5.39
C GLY A 131 -12.69 15.54 -5.42
N ARG A 132 -13.27 15.25 -6.60
CA ARG A 132 -14.45 14.38 -6.70
C ARG A 132 -14.11 12.99 -6.18
N ARG A 133 -14.92 12.50 -5.24
CA ARG A 133 -14.78 11.19 -4.60
C ARG A 133 -15.96 10.29 -4.93
N ARG A 134 -15.67 9.01 -5.16
CA ARG A 134 -16.65 7.92 -5.16
C ARG A 134 -16.20 6.84 -4.19
N THR A 135 -17.14 6.24 -3.47
CA THR A 135 -16.88 5.18 -2.48
C THR A 135 -17.55 3.91 -2.95
N LEU A 136 -16.82 2.81 -2.98
CA LEU A 136 -17.33 1.49 -3.35
C LEU A 136 -17.50 0.62 -2.08
N PRO A 137 -18.49 -0.29 -2.05
CA PRO A 137 -18.90 -1.00 -0.83
C PRO A 137 -17.95 -2.13 -0.40
N ALA A 138 -16.71 -2.11 -0.86
CA ALA A 138 -15.70 -3.11 -0.54
C ALA A 138 -14.28 -2.53 -0.64
N PRO A 139 -13.31 -3.06 0.12
CA PRO A 139 -11.91 -2.67 0.00
C PRO A 139 -11.26 -3.29 -1.26
N ILE A 140 -10.00 -2.97 -1.48
CA ILE A 140 -9.15 -3.52 -2.53
C ILE A 140 -7.87 -4.12 -1.94
N TYR A 141 -7.29 -5.09 -2.64
CA TYR A 141 -5.92 -5.56 -2.39
C TYR A 141 -5.09 -5.45 -3.66
N SER A 142 -5.60 -5.99 -4.77
CA SER A 142 -5.01 -5.85 -6.10
C SER A 142 -6.03 -5.29 -7.07
N VAL A 143 -5.57 -4.43 -7.97
CA VAL A 143 -6.39 -3.81 -9.02
C VAL A 143 -5.96 -4.37 -10.37
N SER A 144 -6.91 -4.64 -11.25
CA SER A 144 -6.63 -5.16 -12.58
C SER A 144 -5.79 -4.17 -13.41
N PRO A 145 -4.95 -4.62 -14.35
CA PRO A 145 -4.10 -3.74 -15.15
C PRO A 145 -4.86 -2.66 -15.94
N ASP A 146 -6.13 -2.92 -16.28
CA ASP A 146 -7.03 -1.99 -16.97
C ASP A 146 -7.85 -1.09 -16.01
N GLY A 147 -7.68 -1.24 -14.69
CA GLY A 147 -8.41 -0.47 -13.68
C GLY A 147 -9.91 -0.79 -13.61
N GLY A 148 -10.38 -1.85 -14.27
CA GLY A 148 -11.80 -2.20 -14.36
C GLY A 148 -12.35 -2.94 -13.15
N TRP A 149 -11.53 -3.73 -12.46
CA TRP A 149 -11.95 -4.52 -11.30
C TRP A 149 -10.82 -4.67 -10.29
N ALA A 150 -11.15 -5.11 -9.09
CA ALA A 150 -10.20 -5.40 -8.03
C ALA A 150 -10.52 -6.75 -7.37
N VAL A 151 -9.55 -7.30 -6.65
CA VAL A 151 -9.73 -8.41 -5.73
C VAL A 151 -9.28 -8.04 -4.34
N TYR A 152 -9.94 -8.61 -3.33
CA TYR A 152 -9.62 -8.36 -1.93
C TYR A 152 -9.90 -9.60 -1.07
N PRO A 153 -9.09 -9.82 -0.02
CA PRO A 153 -9.35 -10.84 0.98
C PRO A 153 -10.28 -10.31 2.07
N ASP A 154 -10.66 -11.20 3.00
CA ASP A 154 -11.28 -10.76 4.24
C ASP A 154 -10.22 -10.12 5.14
N PHE A 155 -10.18 -8.79 5.15
CA PHE A 155 -9.23 -8.05 5.99
C PHE A 155 -9.46 -8.24 7.50
N ARG A 156 -10.65 -8.69 7.93
CA ARG A 156 -10.95 -9.02 9.33
C ARG A 156 -10.24 -10.31 9.70
N ARG A 157 -10.44 -11.35 8.89
CA ARG A 157 -9.80 -12.64 9.05
C ARG A 157 -8.30 -12.59 8.86
N LEU A 158 -7.82 -11.78 7.92
CA LEU A 158 -6.40 -11.52 7.75
C LEU A 158 -5.80 -10.85 9.00
N ASN A 159 -6.54 -9.94 9.64
CA ASN A 159 -6.09 -9.31 10.89
C ASN A 159 -6.03 -10.32 12.04
N GLN A 160 -6.96 -11.28 12.08
CA GLN A 160 -7.00 -12.33 13.09
C GLN A 160 -5.88 -13.36 12.91
N THR A 161 -5.72 -13.87 11.69
CA THR A 161 -4.80 -14.97 11.37
C THR A 161 -3.36 -14.51 11.12
N ARG A 162 -3.17 -13.25 10.69
CA ARG A 162 -1.86 -12.58 10.56
C ARG A 162 -1.95 -11.10 10.97
N PRO A 163 -1.99 -10.82 12.29
CA PRO A 163 -1.97 -9.45 12.80
C PRO A 163 -0.86 -8.62 12.16
N GLY A 164 -1.22 -7.43 11.67
CA GLY A 164 -0.31 -6.53 10.93
C GLY A 164 -0.44 -6.57 9.41
N TYR A 165 -1.21 -7.52 8.85
CA TYR A 165 -1.58 -7.57 7.42
C TYR A 165 -3.08 -7.39 7.18
N GLY A 166 -3.90 -7.41 8.22
CA GLY A 166 -5.32 -7.03 8.13
C GLY A 166 -5.59 -5.62 8.63
N TYR A 167 -6.86 -5.31 8.85
CA TYR A 167 -7.29 -4.02 9.38
C TYR A 167 -8.02 -4.18 10.71
N ALA A 168 -7.71 -3.29 11.66
CA ALA A 168 -8.38 -3.25 12.95
C ALA A 168 -9.83 -2.74 12.83
N GLY A 169 -10.62 -3.04 13.86
CA GLY A 169 -11.91 -2.38 14.15
C GLY A 169 -13.17 -3.04 13.59
N ILE A 170 -13.06 -4.14 12.85
CA ILE A 170 -14.20 -5.04 12.59
C ILE A 170 -13.74 -6.46 12.97
N PRO A 171 -14.42 -7.15 13.91
CA PRO A 171 -14.05 -8.51 14.30
C PRO A 171 -14.30 -9.50 13.15
N ASP A 172 -13.51 -10.58 13.08
CA ASP A 172 -13.78 -11.70 12.19
C ASP A 172 -15.02 -12.47 12.71
N PRO A 173 -16.14 -12.52 11.97
CA PRO A 173 -17.32 -13.26 12.40
C PRO A 173 -17.09 -14.78 12.48
N PHE A 174 -16.00 -15.29 11.90
CA PHE A 174 -15.66 -16.71 11.82
C PHE A 174 -14.38 -17.04 12.60
N GLU A 175 -14.06 -16.29 13.66
CA GLU A 175 -12.82 -16.46 14.44
C GLU A 175 -12.60 -17.91 14.94
N ALA A 176 -13.68 -18.60 15.32
CA ALA A 176 -13.63 -19.98 15.82
C ALA A 176 -13.53 -21.06 14.74
N GLU A 177 -13.74 -20.72 13.47
CA GLU A 177 -13.72 -21.67 12.35
C GLU A 177 -12.39 -21.54 11.60
N LEU A 178 -11.71 -22.66 11.32
CA LEU A 178 -10.39 -22.62 10.66
C LEU A 178 -10.47 -22.27 9.17
N ALA A 179 -11.52 -22.70 8.48
CA ALA A 179 -11.72 -22.50 7.05
C ALA A 179 -13.22 -22.30 6.74
N PRO A 180 -13.82 -21.18 7.17
CA PRO A 180 -15.22 -20.87 6.90
C PRO A 180 -15.46 -20.70 5.39
N GLU A 181 -16.52 -21.28 4.85
CA GLU A 181 -16.88 -21.19 3.43
C GLU A 181 -17.24 -19.75 3.00
N GLN A 182 -17.66 -18.93 3.96
CA GLN A 182 -18.16 -17.57 3.76
C GLN A 182 -17.04 -16.50 3.80
N SER A 183 -15.77 -16.88 4.02
CA SER A 183 -14.63 -15.95 3.98
C SER A 183 -13.60 -16.44 2.98
N GLY A 184 -13.10 -15.53 2.15
CA GLY A 184 -12.09 -15.87 1.16
C GLY A 184 -11.59 -14.66 0.39
N LEU A 185 -11.61 -14.78 -0.93
CA LEU A 185 -11.28 -13.73 -1.87
C LEU A 185 -12.53 -13.35 -2.65
N TRP A 186 -12.76 -12.05 -2.80
CA TRP A 186 -13.86 -11.52 -3.60
C TRP A 186 -13.32 -10.64 -4.72
N ARG A 187 -14.17 -10.45 -5.73
CA ARG A 187 -13.95 -9.53 -6.84
C ARG A 187 -14.92 -8.36 -6.72
N LEU A 188 -14.39 -7.16 -6.92
CA LEU A 188 -15.12 -5.90 -6.98
C LEU A 188 -15.07 -5.36 -8.41
N ASP A 189 -16.22 -5.00 -8.99
CA ASP A 189 -16.25 -4.19 -10.21
C ASP A 189 -16.04 -2.73 -9.84
N LEU A 190 -15.00 -2.09 -10.38
CA LEU A 190 -14.64 -0.72 -9.99
C LEU A 190 -15.51 0.34 -10.68
N LYS A 191 -16.45 -0.03 -11.55
CA LYS A 191 -17.41 0.90 -12.16
C LYS A 191 -18.75 0.87 -11.43
N THR A 192 -19.24 -0.32 -11.10
CA THR A 192 -20.56 -0.48 -10.47
C THR A 192 -20.50 -0.53 -8.94
N GLY A 193 -19.36 -0.94 -8.37
CA GLY A 193 -19.30 -1.34 -6.97
C GLY A 193 -19.84 -2.75 -6.75
#